data_AF-A0A9E1JHU2-F1
#
_entry.id   AF-A0A9E1JHU2-F1
#
_cell.length_a   1.000
_cell.length_b   1.000
_cell.length_c   1.000
_cell.angle_alpha   90.00
_cell.angle_beta   90.00
_cell.angle_gamma   90.00
#
_symmetry.space_group_name_H-M   'P 1'
#
loop_
_entity.id
_entity.type
_entity.pdbx_description
1 polymer ?
#
loop_
_entity_poly.entity_id
_entity_poly.type
_entity_poly.pdbx_seq_one_letter_code
_entity_poly.pdbx_strand_id
1 'polypeptide(L)'
;MHIKKDYSKDLHLAKKICKELLAKNKDVIIELYKLHHTLFIRMAWKLLYNKKENYVKGVVSKFWIELLNPKIICSYKAMASLKTYLAKIFKKKIIDNNRAFSRSKKHNGNNLKCELTDDLSIQSMEDDFIQKERSKLTQEAILMLAQSSPKDADLIRMYLDGLTYGQMAEKKLKDQKKDQKKLIKLTNAIKKQFTRERTGALVKFKICFKRCLDMHNLTLDDMGF
;
A
#
# COMPACT_ATOMS: atom_id res chain seq x y z
N MET A 1 7.36 23.91 -1.40
CA MET A 1 7.00 24.26 -2.79
C MET A 1 6.04 23.18 -3.29
N HIS A 2 4.73 23.43 -3.27
CA HIS A 2 3.75 22.41 -3.65
C HIS A 2 3.76 22.22 -5.17
N ILE A 3 4.31 21.09 -5.64
CA ILE A 3 4.18 20.68 -7.05
C ILE A 3 2.69 20.42 -7.29
N LYS A 4 2.01 21.36 -7.95
CA LYS A 4 0.65 21.13 -8.46
C LYS A 4 0.78 20.04 -9.53
N LYS A 5 0.41 18.81 -9.17
CA LYS A 5 0.31 17.71 -10.13
C LYS A 5 -0.71 18.10 -11.20
N ASP A 6 -0.28 18.11 -12.46
CA ASP A 6 -1.14 18.43 -13.59
C ASP A 6 -1.99 17.20 -13.96
N TYR A 7 -3.28 17.27 -13.64
CA TYR A 7 -4.27 16.24 -14.00
C TYR A 7 -5.06 16.61 -15.27
N SER A 8 -4.52 17.50 -16.11
CA SER A 8 -5.17 17.97 -17.35
C SER A 8 -5.59 16.83 -18.27
N LYS A 9 -4.76 15.79 -18.43
CA LYS A 9 -5.08 14.60 -19.24
C LYS A 9 -6.29 13.83 -18.69
N ASP A 10 -6.32 13.62 -17.38
CA ASP A 10 -7.43 12.94 -16.69
C ASP A 10 -8.72 13.77 -16.76
N LEU A 11 -8.61 15.10 -16.68
CA LEU A 11 -9.73 16.01 -16.82
C LEU A 11 -10.31 15.97 -18.24
N HIS A 12 -9.45 15.97 -19.26
CA HIS A 12 -9.87 15.85 -20.65
C HIS A 12 -10.59 14.51 -20.89
N LEU A 13 -10.01 13.41 -20.39
CA LEU A 13 -10.62 12.08 -20.49
C LEU A 13 -12.00 12.04 -19.79
N ALA A 14 -12.09 12.53 -18.56
CA ALA A 14 -13.36 12.57 -17.82
C ALA A 14 -14.42 13.44 -18.53
N LYS A 15 -14.03 14.59 -19.10
CA LYS A 15 -14.93 15.46 -19.88
C LYS A 15 -15.40 14.80 -21.17
N LYS A 16 -14.50 14.12 -21.90
CA LYS A 16 -14.85 13.33 -23.10
C LYS A 16 -15.90 12.28 -22.75
N ILE A 17 -15.63 11.47 -21.72
CA ILE A 17 -16.52 10.40 -21.29
C ILE A 17 -17.86 10.95 -20.77
N CYS A 18 -17.84 12.04 -20.01
CA CYS A 18 -19.04 12.73 -19.56
C CYS A 18 -19.93 13.16 -20.74
N LYS A 19 -19.36 13.80 -21.78
CA LYS A 19 -20.10 14.23 -22.97
C LYS A 19 -20.75 13.04 -23.70
N GLU A 20 -19.98 11.97 -23.93
CA GLU A 20 -20.47 10.76 -24.60
C GLU A 20 -21.58 10.06 -23.81
N LEU A 21 -21.44 9.97 -22.48
CA LEU A 21 -22.49 9.39 -21.62
C LEU A 21 -23.76 10.24 -21.61
N LEU A 22 -23.65 11.57 -21.66
CA LEU A 22 -24.81 12.47 -21.82
C LEU A 22 -25.48 12.30 -23.19
N ALA A 23 -24.69 12.02 -24.24
CA ALA A 23 -25.19 11.64 -25.57
C ALA A 23 -25.75 10.20 -25.64
N LYS A 24 -25.88 9.52 -24.51
CA LYS A 24 -26.36 8.13 -24.37
C LYS A 24 -25.44 7.08 -25.01
N ASN A 25 -24.22 7.45 -25.41
CA ASN A 25 -23.20 6.51 -25.83
C ASN A 25 -22.59 5.83 -24.60
N LYS A 26 -23.07 4.62 -24.28
CA LYS A 26 -22.62 3.85 -23.11
C LYS A 26 -21.29 3.14 -23.36
N ASP A 27 -20.93 2.90 -24.62
CA ASP A 27 -19.74 2.12 -24.98
C ASP A 27 -18.44 2.85 -24.65
N VAL A 28 -18.50 4.17 -24.49
CA VAL A 28 -17.37 4.98 -24.02
C VAL A 28 -16.83 4.53 -22.65
N ILE A 29 -17.65 3.87 -21.82
CA ILE A 29 -17.19 3.36 -20.52
C ILE A 29 -16.14 2.25 -20.66
N ILE A 30 -16.09 1.59 -21.82
CA ILE A 30 -15.13 0.53 -22.13
C ILE A 30 -13.70 1.09 -22.10
N GLU A 31 -13.50 2.36 -22.46
CA GLU A 31 -12.20 3.03 -22.36
C GLU A 31 -11.71 3.07 -20.90
N LEU A 32 -12.58 3.44 -19.95
CA LEU A 32 -12.27 3.40 -18.52
C LEU A 32 -12.11 1.99 -17.98
N TYR A 33 -12.94 1.07 -18.47
CA TYR A 33 -12.86 -0.34 -18.09
C TYR A 33 -11.49 -0.92 -18.44
N LYS A 34 -11.02 -0.76 -19.68
CA LYS A 34 -9.71 -1.26 -20.11
C LYS A 34 -8.56 -0.69 -19.26
N LEU A 35 -8.66 0.58 -18.86
CA LEU A 35 -7.63 1.26 -18.06
C LEU A 35 -7.60 0.83 -16.59
N HIS A 36 -8.76 0.53 -16.00
CA HIS A 36 -8.87 0.45 -14.52
C HIS A 36 -9.57 -0.82 -13.99
N HIS A 37 -10.09 -1.70 -14.84
CA HIS A 37 -10.81 -2.91 -14.42
C HIS A 37 -10.00 -3.80 -13.47
N THR A 38 -8.75 -4.09 -13.81
CA THR A 38 -7.86 -4.91 -12.98
C THR A 38 -7.63 -4.32 -11.60
N LEU A 39 -7.60 -2.99 -11.49
CA LEU A 39 -7.47 -2.30 -10.20
C LEU A 39 -8.68 -2.59 -9.31
N PHE A 40 -9.90 -2.38 -9.83
CA PHE A 40 -11.12 -2.56 -9.03
C PHE A 40 -11.36 -4.01 -8.65
N ILE A 41 -11.03 -4.98 -9.52
CA ILE A 41 -11.07 -6.40 -9.15
C ILE A 41 -10.14 -6.68 -7.97
N ARG A 42 -8.88 -6.24 -8.05
CA ARG A 42 -7.90 -6.45 -6.97
C ARG A 42 -8.34 -5.78 -5.67
N MET A 43 -8.90 -4.58 -5.75
CA MET A 43 -9.45 -3.87 -4.59
C MET A 43 -10.61 -4.63 -3.95
N ALA A 44 -11.54 -5.13 -4.75
CA ALA A 44 -12.68 -5.90 -4.27
C ALA A 44 -12.23 -7.20 -3.59
N TRP A 45 -11.29 -7.93 -4.20
CA TRP A 45 -10.69 -9.12 -3.60
C TRP A 45 -9.98 -8.84 -2.29
N LYS A 46 -9.29 -7.70 -2.13
CA LYS A 46 -8.61 -7.36 -0.88
C LYS A 46 -9.60 -6.96 0.21
N LEU A 47 -10.59 -6.13 -0.12
CA LEU A 47 -11.38 -5.40 0.86
C LEU A 47 -12.75 -6.01 1.19
N LEU A 48 -13.35 -6.82 0.30
CA LEU A 48 -14.64 -7.46 0.62
C LEU A 48 -14.44 -8.57 1.65
N TYR A 49 -15.34 -8.69 2.62
CA TYR A 49 -15.30 -9.78 3.60
C TYR A 49 -15.66 -11.12 2.98
N ASN A 50 -16.64 -11.13 2.07
CA ASN A 50 -16.99 -12.32 1.31
C ASN A 50 -16.09 -12.44 0.07
N LYS A 51 -15.22 -13.46 0.09
CA LYS A 51 -14.26 -13.75 -0.98
C LYS A 51 -14.80 -14.69 -2.07
N LYS A 52 -16.11 -15.01 -2.07
CA LYS A 52 -16.71 -15.81 -3.15
C LYS A 52 -16.57 -15.06 -4.47
N GLU A 53 -16.01 -15.71 -5.48
CA GLU A 53 -15.70 -15.09 -6.77
C GLU A 53 -16.92 -14.41 -7.41
N ASN A 54 -18.07 -15.08 -7.41
CA ASN A 54 -19.32 -14.53 -7.95
C ASN A 54 -19.78 -13.27 -7.21
N TYR A 55 -19.54 -13.20 -5.89
CA TYR A 55 -19.88 -12.02 -5.09
C TYR A 55 -18.94 -10.86 -5.41
N VAL A 56 -17.64 -11.11 -5.49
CA VAL A 56 -16.63 -10.11 -5.86
C VAL A 56 -16.91 -9.55 -7.25
N LYS A 57 -17.13 -10.43 -8.24
CA LYS A 57 -17.51 -10.06 -9.62
C LYS A 57 -18.82 -9.27 -9.63
N GLY A 58 -19.81 -9.64 -8.81
CA GLY A 58 -21.07 -8.93 -8.68
C GLY A 58 -20.92 -7.50 -8.16
N VAL A 59 -20.12 -7.28 -7.12
CA VAL A 59 -19.86 -5.93 -6.56
C VAL A 59 -19.13 -5.05 -7.57
N VAL A 60 -18.12 -5.58 -8.26
CA VAL A 60 -17.38 -4.86 -9.30
C VAL A 60 -18.30 -4.51 -10.48
N SER A 61 -19.14 -5.46 -10.92
CA SER A 61 -20.07 -5.23 -12.05
C SER A 61 -21.10 -4.16 -11.73
N LYS A 62 -21.68 -4.18 -10.52
CA LYS A 62 -22.60 -3.11 -10.05
C LYS A 62 -21.92 -1.74 -10.05
N PHE A 63 -20.64 -1.67 -9.67
CA PHE A 63 -19.89 -0.43 -9.73
C PHE A 63 -19.77 0.12 -11.16
N TRP A 64 -19.43 -0.73 -12.12
CA TRP A 64 -19.34 -0.34 -13.53
C TRP A 64 -20.69 0.11 -14.11
N ILE A 65 -21.78 -0.58 -13.76
CA ILE A 65 -23.13 -0.18 -14.17
C ILE A 65 -23.48 1.20 -13.62
N GLU A 66 -23.15 1.49 -12.37
CA GLU A 66 -23.39 2.82 -11.81
C GLU A 66 -22.54 3.91 -12.45
N LEU A 67 -21.34 3.60 -12.96
CA LEU A 67 -20.53 4.56 -13.72
C LEU A 67 -21.11 4.90 -15.09
N LEU A 68 -22.12 4.14 -15.58
CA LEU A 68 -22.92 4.55 -16.73
C LEU A 68 -23.78 5.79 -16.42
N ASN A 69 -23.97 6.13 -15.14
CA ASN A 69 -24.62 7.38 -14.77
C ASN A 69 -23.63 8.54 -14.95
N PRO A 70 -23.88 9.46 -15.91
CA PRO A 70 -22.96 10.54 -16.23
C PRO A 70 -22.67 11.44 -15.02
N LYS A 71 -23.61 11.56 -14.07
CA LYS A 71 -23.46 12.42 -12.87
C LYS A 71 -22.16 12.14 -12.11
N ILE A 72 -21.73 10.89 -12.04
CA ILE A 72 -20.52 10.50 -11.30
C ILE A 72 -19.29 11.06 -12.01
N ILE A 73 -19.12 10.75 -13.29
CA ILE A 73 -17.93 11.12 -14.07
C ILE A 73 -17.89 12.64 -14.33
N CYS A 74 -19.04 13.26 -14.61
CA CYS A 74 -19.15 14.69 -14.83
C CYS A 74 -18.82 15.53 -13.57
N SER A 75 -18.90 14.94 -12.37
CA SER A 75 -18.56 15.64 -11.12
C SER A 75 -17.07 15.69 -10.81
N TYR A 76 -16.23 15.10 -11.66
CA TYR A 76 -14.77 15.10 -11.50
C TYR A 76 -14.16 16.49 -11.74
N LYS A 77 -13.39 16.98 -10.76
CA LYS A 77 -12.80 18.34 -10.73
C LYS A 77 -11.27 18.37 -10.79
N ALA A 78 -10.61 17.27 -11.15
CA ALA A 78 -9.14 17.19 -11.25
C ALA A 78 -8.39 17.59 -9.96
N MET A 79 -8.98 17.32 -8.79
CA MET A 79 -8.32 17.51 -7.49
C MET A 79 -7.36 16.36 -7.14
N ALA A 80 -7.52 15.22 -7.82
CA ALA A 80 -6.68 14.02 -7.75
C ALA A 80 -6.81 13.30 -9.10
N SER A 81 -5.99 12.28 -9.37
CA SER A 81 -6.13 11.49 -10.60
C SER A 81 -7.54 10.89 -10.75
N LEU A 82 -7.99 10.68 -11.99
CA LEU A 82 -9.30 10.08 -12.27
C LEU A 82 -9.40 8.68 -11.64
N LYS A 83 -8.29 7.94 -11.67
CA LYS A 83 -8.11 6.67 -10.97
C LYS A 83 -8.39 6.80 -9.46
N THR A 84 -7.73 7.74 -8.78
CA THR A 84 -7.90 7.96 -7.33
C THR A 84 -9.34 8.34 -7.01
N TYR A 85 -9.92 9.24 -7.80
CA TYR A 85 -11.31 9.67 -7.64
C TYR A 85 -12.29 8.49 -7.72
N LEU A 86 -12.17 7.64 -8.76
CA LEU A 86 -13.02 6.47 -8.93
C LEU A 86 -12.77 5.40 -7.86
N ALA A 87 -11.52 5.20 -7.44
CA ALA A 87 -11.16 4.29 -6.35
C ALA A 87 -11.81 4.70 -5.02
N LYS A 88 -11.89 6.00 -4.72
CA LYS A 88 -12.58 6.51 -3.52
C LYS A 88 -14.07 6.16 -3.52
N ILE A 89 -14.72 6.33 -4.67
CA ILE A 89 -16.14 5.97 -4.83
C ILE A 89 -16.33 4.46 -4.68
N PHE A 90 -15.46 3.66 -5.30
CA PHE A 90 -15.53 2.21 -5.20
C PHE A 90 -15.29 1.70 -3.77
N LYS A 91 -14.34 2.30 -3.03
CA LYS A 91 -14.07 1.98 -1.62
C LYS A 91 -15.31 2.16 -0.77
N LYS A 92 -16.04 3.27 -0.95
CA LYS A 92 -17.30 3.53 -0.22
C LYS A 92 -18.31 2.40 -0.47
N LYS A 93 -18.47 1.94 -1.71
CA LYS A 93 -19.36 0.81 -2.03
C LYS A 93 -18.92 -0.50 -1.39
N ILE A 94 -17.63 -0.78 -1.35
CA ILE A 94 -17.12 -1.98 -0.68
C ILE A 94 -17.45 -1.93 0.81
N ILE A 95 -17.27 -0.79 1.46
CA ILE A 95 -17.64 -0.59 2.87
C ILE A 95 -19.14 -0.81 3.07
N ASP A 96 -19.98 -0.27 2.20
CA ASP A 96 -21.43 -0.44 2.29
C ASP A 96 -21.84 -1.92 2.11
N ASN A 97 -21.20 -2.64 1.18
CA ASN A 97 -21.42 -4.08 0.99
C ASN A 97 -20.93 -4.90 2.20
N ASN A 98 -19.79 -4.56 2.79
CA ASN A 98 -19.30 -5.22 4.00
C ASN A 98 -20.22 -4.96 5.19
N ARG A 99 -20.76 -3.73 5.34
CA ARG A 99 -21.76 -3.40 6.36
C ARG A 99 -23.04 -4.23 6.17
N ALA A 100 -23.53 -4.33 4.94
CA ALA A 100 -24.68 -5.16 4.62
C ALA A 100 -24.43 -6.64 4.94
N PHE A 101 -23.26 -7.16 4.55
CA PHE A 101 -22.83 -8.53 4.84
C PHE A 101 -22.74 -8.82 6.34
N SER A 102 -22.15 -7.91 7.11
CA SER A 102 -22.09 -8.02 8.58
C SER A 102 -23.46 -8.01 9.23
N ARG A 103 -24.40 -7.20 8.71
CA ARG A 103 -25.81 -7.20 9.19
C ARG A 103 -26.48 -8.55 8.90
N SER A 104 -26.34 -9.08 7.69
CA SER A 104 -26.92 -10.41 7.36
C SER A 104 -26.28 -11.54 8.17
N LYS A 105 -24.99 -11.45 8.50
CA LYS A 105 -24.30 -12.44 9.33
C LYS A 105 -24.75 -12.36 10.79
N LYS A 106 -24.95 -11.16 11.35
CA LYS A 106 -25.49 -10.97 12.70
C LYS A 106 -26.94 -11.45 12.82
N HIS A 107 -27.75 -11.20 11.80
CA HIS A 107 -29.16 -11.64 11.78
C HIS A 107 -29.31 -13.17 11.67
N ASN A 108 -28.33 -13.85 11.05
CA ASN A 108 -28.27 -15.31 10.97
C ASN A 108 -27.44 -15.95 12.10
N GLY A 109 -26.89 -15.15 13.03
CA GLY A 109 -25.80 -15.53 13.92
C GLY A 109 -26.10 -15.31 15.39
N ASN A 110 -27.28 -15.71 15.88
CA ASN A 110 -27.56 -15.80 17.32
C ASN A 110 -26.76 -16.90 18.05
N ASN A 111 -25.72 -17.48 17.43
CA ASN A 111 -24.73 -18.31 18.10
C ASN A 111 -23.37 -18.09 17.43
N LEU A 112 -22.60 -17.13 17.93
CA LEU A 112 -21.19 -17.28 18.31
C LEU A 112 -20.64 -15.90 18.68
N LYS A 113 -20.32 -15.72 19.96
CA LYS A 113 -19.41 -14.68 20.43
C LYS A 113 -18.09 -14.81 19.66
N CYS A 114 -17.67 -13.74 19.00
CA CYS A 114 -16.27 -13.59 18.64
C CYS A 114 -15.93 -12.11 18.79
N GLU A 115 -14.95 -11.89 19.65
CA GLU A 115 -14.48 -10.60 20.15
C GLU A 115 -14.18 -9.66 18.98
N LEU A 116 -14.80 -8.48 19.04
CA LEU A 116 -14.37 -7.33 18.26
C LEU A 116 -13.25 -6.68 19.06
N THR A 117 -12.00 -7.00 18.72
CA THR A 117 -10.91 -6.06 18.99
C THR A 117 -11.08 -4.89 18.01
N ASP A 118 -11.58 -3.78 18.55
CA ASP A 118 -11.37 -2.44 18.02
C ASP A 118 -9.87 -2.21 17.85
N ASP A 119 -9.39 -2.15 16.61
CA ASP A 119 -8.48 -1.10 16.16
C ASP A 119 -8.32 -1.18 14.63
N LEU A 120 -9.06 -0.35 13.89
CA LEU A 120 -8.75 -0.10 12.48
C LEU A 120 -8.73 1.40 12.28
N SER A 121 -7.56 1.96 12.59
CA SER A 121 -7.14 3.26 12.09
C SER A 121 -7.34 3.29 10.58
N ILE A 122 -8.07 4.31 10.15
CA ILE A 122 -8.41 4.54 8.75
C ILE A 122 -7.13 5.05 8.07
N GLN A 123 -6.25 4.14 7.63
CA GLN A 123 -5.15 4.48 6.72
C GLN A 123 -5.65 4.52 5.27
N SER A 124 -5.18 5.51 4.53
CA SER A 124 -5.62 5.83 3.18
C SER A 124 -5.19 4.70 2.22
N MET A 125 -5.97 4.52 1.17
CA MET A 125 -5.70 3.50 0.14
C MET A 125 -4.45 3.82 -0.70
N GLU A 126 -4.00 5.07 -0.68
CA GLU A 126 -2.71 5.50 -1.24
C GLU A 126 -1.55 5.03 -0.34
N ASP A 127 -1.72 5.05 0.98
CA ASP A 127 -0.71 4.57 1.94
C ASP A 127 -0.46 3.07 1.78
N ASP A 128 -1.49 2.27 1.52
CA ASP A 128 -1.40 0.82 1.34
C ASP A 128 -0.63 0.39 0.06
N PHE A 129 -0.76 1.18 -1.02
CA PHE A 129 -0.03 0.95 -2.27
C PHE A 129 1.42 1.43 -2.16
N ILE A 130 1.61 2.64 -1.63
CA ILE A 130 2.92 3.19 -1.33
C ILE A 130 3.67 2.28 -0.37
N GLN A 131 3.01 1.72 0.65
CA GLN A 131 3.60 0.78 1.61
C GLN A 131 4.00 -0.53 0.95
N LYS A 132 3.19 -1.08 0.04
CA LYS A 132 3.55 -2.31 -0.68
C LYS A 132 4.75 -2.10 -1.62
N GLU A 133 4.79 -0.97 -2.33
CA GLU A 133 5.92 -0.65 -3.21
C GLU A 133 7.18 -0.33 -2.40
N ARG A 134 7.04 0.39 -1.27
CA ARG A 134 8.09 0.56 -0.24
C ARG A 134 8.63 -0.77 0.23
N SER A 135 7.78 -1.73 0.59
CA SER A 135 8.22 -3.05 1.05
C SER A 135 9.02 -3.78 -0.03
N LYS A 136 8.58 -3.71 -1.30
CA LYS A 136 9.29 -4.33 -2.43
C LYS A 136 10.67 -3.69 -2.66
N LEU A 137 10.73 -2.36 -2.73
CA LEU A 137 11.98 -1.62 -2.92
C LEU A 137 12.93 -1.76 -1.74
N THR A 138 12.38 -1.87 -0.52
CA THR A 138 13.15 -2.17 0.69
C THR A 138 13.79 -3.56 0.61
N GLN A 139 13.03 -4.58 0.19
CA GLN A 139 13.56 -5.94 0.00
C GLN A 139 14.64 -5.99 -1.09
N GLU A 140 14.43 -5.31 -2.21
CA GLU A 140 15.40 -5.21 -3.29
C GLU A 140 16.70 -4.53 -2.84
N ALA A 141 16.59 -3.42 -2.10
CA ALA A 141 17.73 -2.72 -1.52
C ALA A 141 18.50 -3.59 -0.51
N ILE A 142 17.80 -4.41 0.30
CA ILE A 142 18.42 -5.37 1.21
C ILE A 142 19.17 -6.45 0.42
N LEU A 143 18.61 -6.95 -0.69
CA LEU A 143 19.29 -7.94 -1.53
C LEU A 143 20.57 -7.35 -2.15
N MET A 144 20.50 -6.12 -2.65
CA MET A 144 21.68 -5.40 -3.17
C MET A 144 22.73 -5.14 -2.06
N LEU A 145 22.29 -4.78 -0.86
CA LEU A 145 23.18 -4.64 0.29
C LEU A 145 23.78 -6.00 0.69
N ALA A 146 23.03 -7.09 0.61
CA ALA A 146 23.53 -8.42 0.97
C ALA A 146 24.64 -8.90 0.03
N GLN A 147 24.64 -8.48 -1.24
CA GLN A 147 25.73 -8.77 -2.17
C GLN A 147 27.06 -8.10 -1.79
N SER A 148 27.00 -6.90 -1.20
CA SER A 148 28.20 -6.11 -0.86
C SER A 148 28.61 -6.21 0.62
N SER A 149 27.64 -6.37 1.52
CA SER A 149 27.83 -6.50 2.95
C SER A 149 26.69 -7.31 3.60
N PRO A 150 26.80 -8.66 3.59
CA PRO A 150 25.79 -9.55 4.20
C PRO A 150 25.51 -9.21 5.67
N LYS A 151 26.56 -8.87 6.43
CA LYS A 151 26.46 -8.53 7.85
C LYS A 151 25.65 -7.25 8.09
N ASP A 152 25.78 -6.25 7.22
CA ASP A 152 25.00 -5.01 7.32
C ASP A 152 23.56 -5.23 6.85
N ALA A 153 23.33 -6.07 5.84
CA ALA A 153 21.98 -6.45 5.40
C ALA A 153 21.18 -7.14 6.51
N ASP A 154 21.79 -8.07 7.25
CA ASP A 154 21.14 -8.74 8.37
C ASP A 154 20.80 -7.79 9.52
N LEU A 155 21.69 -6.83 9.80
CA LEU A 155 21.41 -5.77 10.76
C LEU A 155 20.20 -4.94 10.33
N ILE A 156 20.13 -4.52 9.05
CA ILE A 156 19.01 -3.76 8.51
C ILE A 156 17.70 -4.55 8.55
N ARG A 157 17.71 -5.85 8.24
CA ARG A 157 16.52 -6.72 8.38
C ARG A 157 15.99 -6.70 9.81
N MET A 158 16.87 -6.94 10.80
CA MET A 158 16.47 -6.92 12.20
C MET A 158 15.93 -5.55 12.64
N TYR A 159 16.51 -4.45 12.12
CA TYR A 159 16.02 -3.10 12.40
C TYR A 159 14.62 -2.86 11.83
N LEU A 160 14.36 -3.32 10.60
CA LEU A 160 13.05 -3.18 9.94
C LEU A 160 11.98 -4.08 10.57
N ASP A 161 12.38 -5.21 11.16
CA ASP A 161 11.53 -6.07 11.98
C ASP A 161 11.17 -5.43 13.35
N GLY A 162 11.68 -4.23 13.64
CA GLY A 162 11.39 -3.47 14.86
C GLY A 162 12.24 -3.85 16.07
N LEU A 163 13.34 -4.59 15.89
CA LEU A 163 14.21 -4.96 17.01
C LEU A 163 15.04 -3.76 17.47
N THR A 164 15.17 -3.61 18.79
CA THR A 164 16.14 -2.70 19.41
C THR A 164 17.57 -3.24 19.27
N TYR A 165 18.59 -2.38 19.40
CA TYR A 165 19.99 -2.81 19.34
C TYR A 165 20.34 -3.90 20.37
N GLY A 166 19.69 -3.89 21.53
CA GLY A 166 19.83 -4.95 22.54
C GLY A 166 19.29 -6.29 22.04
N GLN A 167 18.07 -6.32 21.50
CA GLN A 167 17.46 -7.53 20.93
C GLN A 167 18.25 -8.06 19.72
N MET A 168 18.85 -7.18 18.91
CA MET A 168 19.75 -7.61 17.83
C MET A 168 21.01 -8.29 18.37
N ALA A 169 21.58 -7.77 19.46
CA ALA A 169 22.73 -8.36 20.12
C ALA A 169 22.38 -9.73 20.73
N GLU A 170 21.22 -9.84 21.39
CA GLU A 170 20.70 -11.11 21.93
C GLU A 170 20.49 -12.15 20.83
N LYS A 171 19.86 -11.77 19.71
CA LYS A 171 19.61 -12.66 18.57
C LYS A 171 20.90 -13.16 17.92
N LYS A 172 21.98 -12.37 17.95
CA LYS A 172 23.31 -12.79 17.46
C LYS A 172 24.06 -13.70 18.43
N LEU A 173 23.72 -13.68 19.72
CA LEU A 173 24.40 -14.44 20.77
C LEU A 173 23.87 -15.88 20.96
N LYS A 174 22.77 -16.27 20.29
CA LYS A 174 22.17 -17.62 20.24
C LYS A 174 22.57 -18.54 21.41
N ASP A 175 21.79 -18.49 22.49
CA ASP A 175 21.84 -19.39 23.65
C ASP A 175 23.17 -19.53 24.42
N GLN A 176 24.20 -18.74 24.09
CA GLN A 176 25.36 -18.64 24.97
C GLN A 176 24.96 -17.86 26.23
N LYS A 177 25.03 -18.52 27.40
CA LYS A 177 24.73 -17.99 28.74
C LYS A 177 24.93 -16.47 28.79
N LYS A 178 23.87 -15.73 29.16
CA LYS A 178 23.74 -14.26 29.22
C LYS A 178 24.92 -13.58 29.93
N ASP A 179 26.06 -13.49 29.25
CA ASP A 179 27.19 -12.69 29.69
C ASP A 179 26.82 -11.23 29.41
N GLN A 180 26.32 -10.56 30.45
CA GLN A 180 25.88 -9.17 30.38
C GLN A 180 26.98 -8.25 29.83
N LYS A 181 28.26 -8.51 30.12
CA LYS A 181 29.36 -7.70 29.60
C LYS A 181 29.52 -7.88 28.09
N LYS A 182 29.43 -9.11 27.58
CA LYS A 182 29.44 -9.38 26.13
C LYS A 182 28.23 -8.78 25.44
N LEU A 183 27.06 -8.84 26.06
CA LEU A 183 25.83 -8.25 25.52
C LEU A 183 25.97 -6.73 25.36
N ILE A 184 26.42 -6.03 26.40
CA ILE A 184 26.64 -4.57 26.37
C ILE A 184 27.67 -4.20 25.28
N LYS A 185 28.78 -4.94 25.21
CA LYS A 185 29.82 -4.70 24.20
C LYS A 185 29.28 -4.88 22.77
N LEU A 186 28.47 -5.91 22.54
CA LEU A 186 27.88 -6.19 21.24
C LEU A 186 26.82 -5.15 20.87
N THR A 187 25.96 -4.75 21.81
CA THR A 187 24.98 -3.67 21.61
C THR A 187 25.66 -2.37 21.19
N ASN A 188 26.74 -1.98 21.87
CA ASN A 188 27.52 -0.78 21.52
C ASN A 188 28.18 -0.91 20.14
N ALA A 189 28.69 -2.10 19.81
CA ALA A 189 29.27 -2.37 18.49
C ALA A 189 28.22 -2.27 17.37
N ILE A 190 27.01 -2.82 17.57
CA ILE A 190 25.89 -2.71 16.63
C ILE A 190 25.46 -1.25 16.48
N LYS A 191 25.28 -0.51 17.59
CA LYS A 191 24.95 0.91 17.55
C LYS A 191 25.97 1.70 16.75
N LYS A 192 27.26 1.50 17.01
CA LYS A 192 28.35 2.15 16.28
C LYS A 192 28.36 1.75 14.80
N GLN A 193 28.10 0.48 14.47
CA GLN A 193 28.03 0.04 13.08
C GLN A 193 26.83 0.62 12.35
N PHE A 194 25.71 0.86 13.04
CA PHE A 194 24.52 1.49 12.45
C PHE A 194 24.71 2.97 12.16
N THR A 195 25.31 3.72 13.10
CA THR A 195 25.29 5.20 13.07
C THR A 195 26.52 5.86 12.45
N ARG A 196 27.53 5.10 11.98
CA ARG A 196 28.70 5.67 11.31
C ARG A 196 28.30 6.46 10.04
N GLU A 197 28.69 7.74 10.00
CA GLU A 197 28.28 8.71 8.97
C GLU A 197 28.62 8.31 7.53
N ARG A 198 29.72 7.58 7.29
CA ARG A 198 30.17 7.22 5.94
C ARG A 198 30.08 5.73 5.63
N THR A 199 30.28 4.88 6.63
CA THR A 199 30.46 3.43 6.45
C THR A 199 29.42 2.59 7.19
N GLY A 200 28.48 3.25 7.87
CA GLY A 200 27.48 2.58 8.68
C GLY A 200 26.45 1.81 7.85
N ALA A 201 25.81 0.82 8.48
CA ALA A 201 24.82 -0.04 7.85
C ALA A 201 23.65 0.79 7.26
N LEU A 202 23.20 1.83 7.98
CA LEU A 202 22.12 2.71 7.53
C LEU A 202 22.51 3.51 6.28
N VAL A 203 23.74 4.01 6.24
CA VAL A 203 24.25 4.82 5.12
C VAL A 203 24.36 3.96 3.87
N LYS A 204 24.93 2.76 3.99
CA LYS A 204 25.02 1.79 2.89
C LYS A 204 23.65 1.38 2.39
N PHE A 205 22.71 1.11 3.30
CA PHE A 205 21.32 0.83 2.93
C PHE A 205 20.68 1.98 2.18
N LYS A 206 20.84 3.23 2.62
CA LYS A 206 20.33 4.41 1.91
C LYS A 206 20.89 4.52 0.50
N ILE A 207 22.17 4.20 0.29
CA ILE A 207 22.78 4.17 -1.05
C ILE A 207 22.13 3.09 -1.92
N CYS A 208 21.97 1.86 -1.41
CA CYS A 208 21.29 0.78 -2.15
C CYS A 208 19.83 1.13 -2.44
N PHE A 209 19.12 1.72 -1.48
CA PHE A 209 17.73 2.13 -1.63
C PHE A 209 17.58 3.23 -2.67
N LYS A 210 18.45 4.24 -2.66
CA LYS A 210 18.45 5.28 -3.69
C LYS A 210 18.69 4.70 -5.09
N ARG A 211 19.63 3.77 -5.23
CA ARG A 211 19.85 3.06 -6.51
C ARG A 211 18.60 2.30 -6.96
N CYS A 212 17.88 1.66 -6.04
CA CYS A 212 16.62 1.00 -6.36
C CYS A 212 15.57 2.02 -6.84
N LEU A 213 15.45 3.18 -6.19
CA LEU A 213 14.56 4.24 -6.64
C LEU A 213 14.91 4.72 -8.06
N ASP A 214 16.20 4.96 -8.32
CA ASP A 214 16.69 5.39 -9.64
C ASP A 214 16.36 4.35 -10.73
N MET A 215 16.55 3.04 -10.45
CA MET A 215 16.21 1.96 -11.41
C MET A 215 14.72 1.90 -11.77
N HIS A 216 13.85 2.25 -10.83
CA HIS A 216 12.39 2.25 -11.04
C HIS A 216 11.84 3.62 -11.47
N ASN A 217 12.71 4.60 -11.75
CA ASN A 217 12.34 5.99 -12.07
C ASN A 217 11.44 6.64 -10.99
N LEU A 218 11.72 6.34 -9.73
CA LEU A 218 10.99 6.85 -8.57
C LEU A 218 11.86 7.83 -7.77
N THR A 219 11.23 8.78 -7.10
CA THR A 219 11.89 9.70 -6.16
C THR A 219 11.57 9.35 -4.71
N LEU A 220 12.33 9.90 -3.76
CA LEU A 220 12.02 9.74 -2.33
C LEU A 220 10.64 10.32 -1.97
N ASP A 221 10.20 11.36 -2.69
CA ASP A 221 8.90 12.01 -2.51
C ASP A 221 7.74 11.11 -2.99
N ASP A 222 7.95 10.32 -4.06
CA ASP A 222 6.97 9.32 -4.54
C ASP A 222 6.73 8.21 -3.51
N MET A 223 7.71 8.03 -2.65
CA MET A 223 7.71 7.06 -1.57
C MET A 223 7.35 7.72 -0.25
N GLY A 224 6.76 8.94 -0.20
CA GLY A 224 6.20 9.60 0.99
C GLY A 224 7.06 9.58 2.26
N PHE A 225 8.38 9.66 2.10
CA PHE A 225 9.32 9.94 3.19
C PHE A 225 9.39 11.43 3.51
#